data_AF-A0A967I8X1-F1
#
_entry.id   AF-A0A967I8X1-F1
#
_cell.length_a   1.000
_cell.length_b   1.000
_cell.length_c   1.000
_cell.angle_alpha   90.00
_cell.angle_beta   90.00
_cell.angle_gamma   90.00
#
_symmetry.space_group_name_H-M   'P 1'
#
loop_
_entity.id
_entity.type
_entity.pdbx_description
1 polymer ?
#
loop_
_entity_poly.entity_id
_entity_poly.type
_entity_poly.pdbx_seq_one_letter_code
_entity_poly.pdbx_strand_id
1 'polypeptide(L)'
;MSWLERTRARKLLATIGSCSFAILMTAGVVWASEGGQSMWPDFWQRVLNFAILVTVLVIVFKKLDVKSFFTKRTESIANTLNELEVKKEEAEKTYEEYKQKLSQLDKETDRILQEYIEQGEREKARIIA
;
A
#
# COMPACT_ATOMS: atom_id res chain seq x y z
N MET A 1 0.89 2.01 15.18
CA MET A 1 0.00 0.88 14.83
C MET A 1 -0.28 0.09 16.11
N SER A 2 -1.53 0.16 16.57
CA SER A 2 -1.87 0.30 17.99
C SER A 2 -1.89 -1.03 18.74
N TRP A 3 -1.40 -1.03 19.98
CA TRP A 3 -1.35 -2.17 20.92
C TRP A 3 -2.69 -2.93 21.07
N LEU A 4 -3.80 -2.27 20.73
CA LEU A 4 -5.17 -2.80 20.68
C LEU A 4 -5.45 -3.79 19.54
N GLU A 5 -4.72 -3.74 18.44
CA GLU A 5 -4.87 -4.71 17.33
C GLU A 5 -4.21 -6.05 17.67
N ARG A 6 -3.05 -5.99 18.34
CA ARG A 6 -2.30 -7.18 18.79
C ARG A 6 -3.05 -7.98 19.86
N THR A 7 -3.71 -7.29 20.78
CA THR A 7 -4.55 -7.90 21.82
C THR A 7 -5.85 -8.46 21.27
N ARG A 8 -6.46 -7.78 20.27
CA ARG A 8 -7.62 -8.31 19.53
C ARG A 8 -7.27 -9.56 18.71
N ALA A 9 -6.14 -9.57 18.01
CA ALA A 9 -5.67 -10.72 17.25
C ALA A 9 -5.40 -11.94 18.15
N ARG A 10 -4.77 -11.75 19.32
CA ARG A 10 -4.55 -12.82 20.30
C ARG A 10 -5.86 -13.37 20.86
N LYS A 11 -6.85 -12.52 21.13
CA LYS A 11 -8.19 -12.96 21.57
C LYS A 11 -8.92 -13.71 20.46
N LEU A 12 -8.81 -13.28 19.20
CA LEU A 12 -9.40 -13.97 18.05
C LEU A 12 -8.76 -15.34 17.83
N LEU A 13 -7.43 -15.43 17.84
CA LEU A 13 -6.71 -16.69 17.76
C LEU A 13 -7.05 -17.63 18.93
N ALA A 14 -7.20 -17.09 20.14
CA ALA A 14 -7.63 -17.86 21.31
C ALA A 14 -9.08 -18.36 21.17
N THR A 15 -10.01 -17.53 20.67
CA THR A 15 -11.40 -17.96 20.44
C THR A 15 -11.52 -18.97 19.30
N ILE A 16 -10.77 -18.79 18.21
CA ILE A 16 -10.73 -19.75 17.10
C ILE A 16 -10.13 -21.07 17.58
N GLY A 17 -9.01 -21.02 18.30
CA GLY A 17 -8.37 -22.20 18.88
C GLY A 17 -9.28 -22.94 19.87
N SER A 18 -9.99 -22.21 20.73
CA SER A 18 -10.96 -22.78 21.67
C SER A 18 -12.16 -23.42 20.96
N CYS A 19 -12.67 -22.80 19.89
CA CYS A 19 -13.77 -23.35 19.10
C CYS A 19 -13.35 -24.59 18.31
N SER A 20 -12.18 -24.55 17.67
CA SER A 20 -11.60 -25.71 16.97
C SER A 20 -11.33 -26.88 17.91
N PHE A 21 -10.87 -26.61 19.13
CA PHE A 21 -10.69 -27.62 20.17
C PHE A 21 -12.02 -28.24 20.61
N ALA A 22 -13.06 -27.44 20.81
CA ALA A 22 -14.40 -27.95 21.14
C ALA A 22 -14.97 -28.82 20.01
N ILE A 23 -14.80 -28.42 18.74
CA ILE A 23 -15.23 -29.21 17.58
C ILE A 23 -14.47 -30.55 17.52
N LEU A 24 -13.15 -30.55 17.71
CA LEU A 24 -12.32 -31.76 17.77
C LEU A 24 -12.76 -32.73 18.88
N MET A 25 -13.09 -32.22 20.06
CA MET A 25 -13.55 -33.04 21.19
C MET A 25 -14.91 -33.69 20.91
N THR A 26 -15.83 -33.00 20.24
CA THR A 26 -17.12 -33.60 19.85
C THR A 26 -16.98 -34.62 18.73
N ALA A 27 -16.05 -34.42 17.79
CA ALA A 27 -15.77 -35.39 16.73
C ALA A 27 -15.18 -36.71 17.30
N GLY A 28 -14.33 -36.65 18.32
CA GLY A 28 -13.81 -37.85 19.00
C GLY A 28 -14.90 -38.70 19.66
N VAL A 29 -15.96 -38.06 20.20
CA VAL A 29 -17.11 -38.76 20.79
C VAL A 29 -17.96 -39.46 19.72
N VAL A 30 -18.09 -38.87 18.53
CA VAL A 30 -18.84 -39.47 17.40
C VAL A 30 -18.15 -40.71 16.85
N TRP A 31 -16.82 -40.72 16.76
CA TRP A 31 -16.07 -41.89 16.27
C TRP A 31 -15.96 -43.01 17.32
N ALA A 32 -16.06 -42.69 18.62
CA ALA A 32 -16.11 -43.69 19.70
C ALA A 32 -17.48 -44.39 19.84
N SER A 33 -18.51 -43.91 19.11
CA SER A 33 -19.87 -44.46 19.10
C SER A 33 -20.09 -45.47 17.96
N GLU A 34 -19.04 -46.15 17.51
CA GLU A 34 -19.10 -47.20 16.47
C GLU A 34 -19.83 -48.44 17.03
N GLY A 35 -21.17 -48.35 17.08
CA GLY A 35 -22.01 -49.32 17.77
C GLY A 35 -23.49 -48.94 17.76
N GLY A 36 -24.00 -48.53 16.60
CA GLY A 36 -25.44 -48.50 16.27
C GLY A 36 -26.36 -47.64 17.15
N GLN A 37 -26.63 -46.39 16.75
CA GLN A 37 -27.89 -45.73 17.09
C GLN A 37 -28.21 -44.53 16.18
N SER A 38 -29.33 -44.63 15.45
CA SER A 38 -30.14 -43.57 14.82
C SER A 38 -29.45 -42.48 13.97
N MET A 39 -29.90 -42.34 12.71
CA MET A 39 -29.45 -41.32 11.75
C MET A 39 -29.80 -39.86 12.15
N TRP A 40 -30.78 -39.68 13.04
CA TRP A 40 -31.32 -38.37 13.42
C TRP A 40 -30.42 -37.56 14.38
N PRO A 41 -29.90 -38.14 15.48
CA PRO A 41 -28.96 -37.45 16.38
C PRO A 41 -27.65 -37.01 15.70
N ASP A 42 -27.07 -37.86 14.84
CA ASP A 42 -25.85 -37.55 14.10
C ASP A 42 -26.04 -36.35 13.15
N PHE A 43 -27.20 -36.26 12.50
CA PHE A 43 -27.51 -35.14 11.62
C PHE A 43 -27.56 -33.82 12.39
N TRP A 44 -28.21 -33.80 13.56
CA TRP A 44 -28.31 -32.59 14.39
C TRP A 44 -26.95 -32.13 14.93
N GLN A 45 -26.07 -33.07 15.30
CA GLN A 45 -24.70 -32.75 15.71
C GLN A 45 -23.88 -32.11 14.59
N ARG A 46 -24.01 -32.59 13.35
CA ARG A 46 -23.35 -31.98 12.18
C ARG A 46 -23.88 -30.57 11.89
N VAL A 47 -25.20 -30.37 11.99
CA VAL A 47 -25.83 -29.05 11.83
C VAL A 47 -25.37 -28.07 12.91
N LEU A 48 -25.27 -28.52 14.17
CA LEU A 48 -24.76 -27.71 15.28
C LEU A 48 -23.29 -27.31 15.04
N ASN A 49 -22.43 -28.26 14.64
CA ASN A 49 -21.03 -27.97 14.31
C ASN A 49 -20.90 -26.98 13.15
N PHE A 50 -21.73 -27.11 12.11
CA PHE A 50 -21.77 -26.14 11.02
C PHE A 50 -22.25 -24.75 11.48
N ALA A 51 -23.27 -24.69 12.33
CA ALA A 51 -23.77 -23.42 12.89
C ALA A 51 -22.71 -22.71 13.73
N ILE A 52 -21.92 -23.45 14.51
CA ILE A 52 -20.77 -22.91 15.25
C ILE A 52 -19.73 -22.33 14.27
N LEU A 53 -19.38 -23.08 13.22
CA LEU A 53 -18.43 -22.62 12.20
C LEU A 53 -18.92 -21.34 11.52
N VAL A 54 -20.19 -21.28 11.11
CA VAL A 54 -20.80 -20.09 10.51
C VAL A 54 -20.79 -18.90 11.48
N THR A 55 -21.07 -19.13 12.76
CA THR A 55 -21.05 -18.08 13.79
C THR A 55 -19.65 -17.48 13.95
N VAL A 56 -18.62 -18.33 14.01
CA VAL A 56 -17.21 -17.89 14.05
C VAL A 56 -16.87 -17.12 12.77
N LEU A 57 -17.28 -17.63 11.61
CA LEU A 57 -17.03 -16.99 10.32
C LEU A 57 -17.64 -15.58 10.28
N VAL A 58 -18.90 -15.41 10.67
CA VAL A 58 -19.57 -14.10 10.70
C VAL A 58 -18.88 -13.13 11.67
N ILE A 59 -18.44 -13.59 12.84
CA ILE A 59 -17.69 -12.75 13.80
C ILE A 59 -16.35 -12.30 13.20
N VAL A 60 -15.64 -13.22 12.54
CA VAL A 60 -14.34 -12.95 11.91
C VAL A 60 -14.51 -11.96 10.75
N PHE A 61 -15.49 -12.16 9.88
CA PHE A 61 -15.77 -11.25 8.77
C PHE A 61 -16.19 -9.85 9.23
N LYS A 62 -17.01 -9.75 10.29
CA LYS A 62 -17.37 -8.46 10.90
C LYS A 62 -16.17 -7.75 11.54
N LYS A 63 -15.23 -8.50 12.12
CA LYS A 63 -14.10 -7.92 12.88
C LYS A 63 -12.83 -7.69 12.07
N LEU A 64 -12.63 -8.42 10.97
CA LEU A 64 -11.51 -8.20 10.04
C LEU A 64 -11.72 -6.97 9.15
N ASP A 65 -12.90 -6.35 9.21
CA ASP A 65 -13.27 -5.10 8.54
C ASP A 65 -12.70 -5.05 7.12
N VAL A 66 -13.00 -6.11 6.36
CA VAL A 66 -12.45 -6.37 5.02
C VAL A 66 -12.69 -5.18 4.09
N LYS A 67 -13.77 -4.43 4.34
CA LYS A 67 -14.08 -3.16 3.68
C LYS A 67 -12.98 -2.13 3.90
N SER A 68 -12.49 -1.94 5.12
CA SER A 68 -11.41 -1.00 5.40
C SER A 68 -10.11 -1.38 4.70
N PHE A 69 -9.84 -2.68 4.48
CA PHE A 69 -8.67 -3.13 3.72
C PHE A 69 -8.74 -2.70 2.26
N PHE A 70 -9.89 -2.89 1.60
CA PHE A 70 -10.06 -2.42 0.22
C PHE A 70 -10.05 -0.90 0.13
N THR A 71 -10.72 -0.19 1.05
CA THR A 71 -10.67 1.27 1.12
C THR A 71 -9.25 1.80 1.31
N LYS A 72 -8.44 1.19 2.19
CA LYS A 72 -7.02 1.54 2.36
C LYS A 72 -6.20 1.36 1.10
N ARG A 73 -6.48 0.31 0.31
CA ARG A 73 -5.78 0.07 -0.96
C ARG A 73 -6.16 1.15 -1.98
N THR A 74 -7.44 1.51 -2.07
CA THR A 74 -7.90 2.60 -2.95
C THR A 74 -7.33 3.95 -2.53
N GLU A 75 -7.36 4.27 -1.23
CA GLU A 75 -6.81 5.49 -0.66
C GLU A 75 -5.30 5.59 -0.88
N SER A 76 -4.56 4.49 -0.67
CA SER A 76 -3.12 4.44 -0.94
C SER A 76 -2.81 4.73 -2.41
N ILE A 77 -3.60 4.20 -3.36
CA ILE A 77 -3.40 4.46 -4.79
C ILE A 77 -3.71 5.92 -5.11
N ALA A 78 -4.81 6.46 -4.59
CA ALA A 78 -5.19 7.85 -4.79
C ALA A 78 -4.11 8.82 -4.27
N ASN A 79 -3.57 8.56 -3.08
CA ASN A 79 -2.48 9.36 -2.50
C ASN A 79 -1.21 9.28 -3.35
N THR A 80 -0.85 8.09 -3.85
CA THR A 80 0.33 7.92 -4.70
C THR A 80 0.19 8.68 -6.02
N LEU A 81 -1.01 8.71 -6.62
CA LEU A 81 -1.28 9.48 -7.83
C LEU A 81 -1.19 10.99 -7.58
N ASN A 82 -1.74 11.47 -6.47
CA ASN A 82 -1.65 12.89 -6.12
C ASN A 82 -0.19 13.32 -5.88
N GLU A 83 0.59 12.51 -5.15
CA GLU A 83 2.03 12.77 -4.95
C GLU A 83 2.81 12.81 -6.28
N LEU A 84 2.47 11.95 -7.24
CA LEU A 84 3.08 11.94 -8.56
C LEU A 84 2.74 13.19 -9.36
N GLU A 85 1.49 13.67 -9.26
CA GLU A 85 1.03 14.88 -9.93
C GLU A 85 1.74 16.13 -9.39
N VAL A 86 1.88 16.24 -8.06
CA VAL A 86 2.66 17.31 -7.41
C VAL A 86 4.13 17.25 -7.84
N LYS A 87 4.76 16.08 -7.83
CA LYS A 87 6.15 15.92 -8.29
C LYS A 87 6.34 16.28 -9.75
N LYS A 88 5.34 16.01 -10.60
CA LYS A 88 5.38 16.41 -12.00
C LYS A 88 5.33 17.92 -12.14
N GLU A 89 4.46 18.60 -11.39
CA GLU A 89 4.37 20.06 -11.39
C GLU A 89 5.67 20.71 -10.88
N GLU A 90 6.28 20.16 -9.81
CA GLU A 90 7.58 20.61 -9.30
C GLU A 90 8.71 20.42 -10.34
N ALA A 91 8.71 19.30 -11.05
CA ALA A 91 9.67 19.04 -12.12
C ALA A 91 9.48 19.98 -13.31
N GLU A 92 8.24 20.29 -13.69
CA GLU A 92 7.93 21.26 -14.76
C GLU A 92 8.40 22.67 -14.38
N LYS A 93 8.12 23.14 -13.15
CA LYS A 93 8.63 24.44 -12.66
C LYS A 93 10.15 24.49 -12.68
N THR A 94 10.78 23.43 -12.17
CA THR A 94 12.24 23.31 -12.16
C THR A 94 12.80 23.35 -13.57
N TYR A 95 12.18 22.65 -14.52
CA TYR A 95 12.57 22.66 -15.93
C TYR A 95 12.47 24.06 -16.55
N GLU A 96 11.40 24.80 -16.28
CA GLU A 96 11.25 26.19 -16.74
C GLU A 96 12.33 27.11 -16.15
N GLU A 97 12.63 26.99 -14.86
CA GLU A 97 13.70 27.75 -14.21
C GLU A 97 15.07 27.47 -14.85
N TYR A 98 15.41 26.20 -15.10
CA TYR A 98 16.66 25.84 -15.77
C TYR A 98 16.70 26.35 -17.21
N LYS A 99 15.59 26.27 -17.94
CA LYS A 99 15.49 26.79 -19.31
C LYS A 99 15.72 28.30 -19.33
N GLN A 100 15.16 29.04 -18.38
CA GLN A 100 15.39 30.48 -18.25
C GLN A 100 16.87 30.78 -17.97
N LYS A 101 17.49 30.07 -17.01
CA LYS A 101 18.92 30.21 -16.72
C LYS A 101 19.79 29.92 -17.95
N LEU A 102 19.49 28.86 -18.69
CA LEU A 102 20.22 28.51 -19.90
C LEU A 102 20.13 29.64 -20.95
N SER A 103 18.94 30.20 -21.16
CA SER A 103 18.75 31.32 -22.09
C SER A 103 19.49 32.60 -21.68
N GLN A 104 19.73 32.80 -20.38
CA GLN A 104 20.53 33.92 -19.88
C GLN A 104 22.03 33.66 -20.12
N LEU A 105 22.49 32.43 -19.87
CA LEU A 105 23.86 32.01 -20.13
C LEU A 105 24.24 32.09 -21.60
N ASP A 106 23.35 31.69 -22.51
CA ASP A 106 23.59 31.81 -23.96
C ASP A 106 23.82 33.27 -24.35
N LYS A 107 22.99 34.20 -23.82
CA LYS A 107 23.12 35.65 -24.07
C LYS A 107 24.38 36.26 -23.47
N GLU A 108 24.84 35.76 -22.33
CA GLU A 108 26.10 36.20 -21.74
C GLU A 108 27.30 35.66 -22.54
N THR A 109 27.22 34.41 -22.98
CA THR A 109 28.23 33.78 -23.83
C THR A 109 28.38 34.54 -25.15
N ASP A 110 27.28 34.88 -25.83
CA ASP A 110 27.31 35.67 -27.06
C ASP A 110 27.94 37.05 -26.86
N ARG A 111 27.61 37.71 -25.74
CA ARG A 111 28.22 39.02 -25.38
C ARG A 111 29.71 38.91 -25.17
N ILE A 112 30.16 37.90 -24.42
CA ILE A 112 31.57 37.61 -24.20
C ILE A 112 32.28 37.34 -25.52
N LEU A 113 31.68 36.54 -26.41
CA LEU A 113 32.24 36.19 -27.71
C LEU A 113 32.41 37.44 -28.60
N GLN A 114 31.41 38.32 -28.65
CA GLN A 114 31.49 39.60 -29.36
C GLN A 114 32.60 40.50 -28.80
N GLU A 115 32.71 40.61 -27.48
CA GLU A 115 33.75 41.42 -26.84
C GLU A 115 35.16 40.87 -27.13
N TYR A 116 35.35 39.55 -27.12
CA TYR A 116 36.62 38.92 -27.50
C TYR A 116 36.98 39.16 -28.97
N ILE A 117 36.00 39.12 -29.89
CA ILE A 117 36.23 39.42 -31.30
C ILE A 117 36.69 40.88 -31.46
N GLU A 118 35.97 41.82 -30.85
CA GLU A 118 36.36 43.24 -30.88
C GLU A 118 37.75 43.47 -30.30
N GLN A 119 38.07 42.86 -29.16
CA GLN A 119 39.40 42.97 -28.55
C GLN A 119 40.48 42.39 -29.45
N GLY A 120 40.23 41.24 -30.08
CA GLY A 120 41.15 40.61 -31.04
C GLY A 120 41.39 41.45 -32.28
N GLU A 121 40.35 42.10 -32.82
CA GLU A 121 40.49 43.03 -33.96
C GLU A 121 41.28 44.29 -33.58
N ARG A 122 41.02 44.86 -32.40
CA ARG A 122 41.77 46.02 -31.89
C ARG A 122 43.25 45.70 -31.67
N GLU A 123 43.58 44.53 -31.11
CA GLU A 123 44.97 44.12 -30.93
C GLU A 123 45.66 43.84 -32.27
N LYS A 124 45.00 43.15 -33.21
CA LYS A 124 45.53 42.97 -34.57
C LYS A 124 45.84 44.30 -35.24
N ALA A 125 44.92 45.26 -35.18
CA ALA A 125 45.12 46.59 -35.75
C ALA A 125 46.29 47.33 -35.09
N ARG A 126 46.49 47.17 -33.78
CA ARG A 126 47.60 47.77 -33.03
C ARG A 126 48.97 47.13 -33.34
N ILE A 127 49.00 45.84 -33.70
CA ILE A 127 50.25 45.13 -34.07
C ILE A 127 50.66 45.43 -35.51
N ILE A 128 49.70 45.70 -36.39
CA ILE A 128 49.94 45.96 -37.83
C ILE A 128 50.29 47.44 -38.11
N ALA A 129 49.88 48.38 -37.24
CA ALA A 129 50.20 49.81 -37.32
C ALA A 129 51.59 50.12 -36.71
#